data_AF-A0A2J8BA21-F1
#
_entry.id   AF-A0A2J8BA21-F1
#
_cell.length_a   1.000
_cell.length_b   1.000
_cell.length_c   1.000
_cell.angle_alpha   90.00
_cell.angle_beta   90.00
_cell.angle_gamma   90.00
#
_symmetry.space_group_name_H-M   'P 1'
#
loop_
_entity.id
_entity.type
_entity.pdbx_description
1 polymer ?
#
loop_
_entity_poly.entity_id
_entity_poly.type
_entity_poly.pdbx_seq_one_letter_code
_entity_poly.pdbx_strand_id
1 'polypeptide(L)'
;MEIIKELDLYSTSATNDYEFLASDIFKDLYMEIMPNEVRHSLGEYFTPTWLADQVVKNAIKKLPKEKKNKWIAIDSTCGSGVFVITLIKEILSEYNLHDLTIQDKQYLLHEILDRVHGIDINPVFVLTARVSYLLAILPLIEDQKFEIPIYLGDSADIPKEEKIDNIPCYIYTIKTVKGDIDVVFPTSYVKSKGFFEKMYLLQSTIKAEDSKLLYNQIIGAINPEHINVKIKSLIKQMCEKIVELHENEWDGIWIRIASNFMLIARISETDIICGNPPWVKWEYLPTNYANKLKNNIDKRLFSGQSYIGAIALNLCALIANTTSSAWLSEKGVLAFLMPETILTQDSFEGFRNFYLEDSNTRLYLKELDDWTEAGNPFVVTTEKFMTYFYTFKEINYSEGLPVNYYKKQRRQSIARINKFHTFDSVEKYFEVSKGIVAQIDDNRTGFTKIRSSDYSDISKLKSIIGQNDYKARSGVEFTPAEVYFITPWKKSTNKGCYKFKVSDNTHSVYKSSFLEGFEIETKYVRPVIKGPSIGSFEILEYDNYCIFPYEFGNREAIELENLINTAPLIAQYFLEQKN
;
A
#
# COMPACT_ATOMS: atom_id res chain seq x y z
N MET A 1 -23.03 -7.76 33.87
CA MET A 1 -21.61 -7.64 33.49
C MET A 1 -21.41 -7.34 32.01
N GLU A 2 -22.12 -8.00 31.09
CA GLU A 2 -22.07 -7.65 29.64
C GLU A 2 -22.59 -6.23 29.34
N ILE A 3 -23.72 -5.82 29.93
CA ILE A 3 -24.28 -4.46 29.75
C ILE A 3 -23.34 -3.37 30.28
N ILE A 4 -22.60 -3.63 31.38
CA ILE A 4 -21.63 -2.66 31.93
C ILE A 4 -20.43 -2.54 30.99
N LYS A 5 -19.93 -3.65 30.40
CA LYS A 5 -18.89 -3.62 29.37
C LYS A 5 -19.35 -2.93 28.08
N GLU A 6 -20.63 -3.05 27.75
CA GLU A 6 -21.21 -2.40 26.57
C GLU A 6 -21.46 -0.92 26.80
N LEU A 7 -21.79 -0.50 28.02
CA LEU A 7 -21.89 0.91 28.43
C LEU A 7 -20.53 1.57 28.63
N ASP A 8 -19.49 0.83 29.05
CA ASP A 8 -18.10 1.33 29.10
C ASP A 8 -17.61 1.80 27.72
N LEU A 9 -18.03 1.12 26.64
CA LEU A 9 -17.74 1.53 25.26
C LEU A 9 -18.36 2.90 24.87
N TYR A 10 -19.36 3.37 25.62
CA TYR A 10 -20.03 4.66 25.42
C TYR A 10 -19.78 5.66 26.57
N SER A 11 -19.04 5.25 27.60
CA SER A 11 -18.76 6.07 28.78
C SER A 11 -17.53 6.95 28.51
N THR A 12 -17.77 8.24 28.37
CA THR A 12 -16.76 9.32 28.24
C THR A 12 -15.93 9.56 29.51
N SER A 13 -15.89 8.59 30.43
CA SER A 13 -15.37 8.77 31.79
C SER A 13 -13.93 8.33 31.97
N ALA A 14 -13.29 7.74 30.95
CA ALA A 14 -11.86 7.50 30.95
C ALA A 14 -11.17 8.66 30.21
N THR A 15 -10.42 9.47 30.96
CA THR A 15 -9.63 10.60 30.44
C THR A 15 -8.60 10.21 29.36
N ASN A 16 -8.42 8.92 29.06
CA ASN A 16 -7.52 8.38 28.05
C ASN A 16 -8.21 7.97 26.72
N ASP A 17 -9.54 7.95 26.65
CA ASP A 17 -10.28 7.48 25.46
C ASP A 17 -10.61 8.59 24.44
N TYR A 18 -10.47 9.86 24.84
CA TYR A 18 -10.67 11.02 23.93
C TYR A 18 -9.73 10.98 22.71
N GLU A 19 -8.55 10.40 22.87
CA GLU A 19 -7.52 10.30 21.83
C GLU A 19 -7.91 9.36 20.68
N PHE A 20 -8.63 8.28 20.97
CA PHE A 20 -9.07 7.31 19.96
C PHE A 20 -10.37 7.76 19.28
N LEU A 21 -11.29 8.34 20.05
CA LEU A 21 -12.57 8.84 19.54
C LEU A 21 -12.39 9.89 18.44
N ALA A 22 -11.46 10.83 18.60
CA ALA A 22 -11.27 11.88 17.60
C ALA A 22 -10.68 11.36 16.29
N SER A 23 -9.71 10.44 16.33
CA SER A 23 -9.16 9.82 15.12
C SER A 23 -10.21 9.00 14.37
N ASP A 24 -11.11 8.31 15.09
CA ASP A 24 -12.20 7.56 14.47
C ASP A 24 -13.29 8.50 13.92
N ILE A 25 -13.62 9.62 14.58
CA ILE A 25 -14.60 10.61 14.07
C ILE A 25 -14.18 11.17 12.69
N PHE A 26 -12.92 11.59 12.53
CA PHE A 26 -12.47 12.16 11.26
C PHE A 26 -12.38 11.11 10.15
N LYS A 27 -12.00 9.89 10.50
CA LYS A 27 -12.02 8.74 9.60
C LYS A 27 -13.45 8.43 9.15
N ASP A 28 -14.40 8.35 10.07
CA ASP A 28 -15.79 8.04 9.76
C ASP A 28 -16.40 9.15 8.88
N LEU A 29 -16.14 10.42 9.21
CA LEU A 29 -16.55 11.55 8.38
C LEU A 29 -15.93 11.49 6.97
N TYR A 30 -14.64 11.18 6.85
CA TYR A 30 -13.99 10.99 5.54
C TYR A 30 -14.61 9.82 4.76
N MET A 31 -14.88 8.70 5.44
CA MET A 31 -15.49 7.52 4.83
C MET A 31 -16.94 7.77 4.35
N GLU A 32 -17.68 8.66 5.02
CA GLU A 32 -19.01 9.10 4.59
C GLU A 32 -18.95 10.04 3.38
N ILE A 33 -17.93 10.89 3.30
CA ILE A 33 -17.78 11.86 2.20
C ILE A 33 -17.20 11.19 0.94
N MET A 34 -16.23 10.29 1.08
CA MET A 34 -15.47 9.72 -0.04
C MET A 34 -16.00 8.34 -0.48
N PRO A 35 -16.44 8.19 -1.76
CA PRO A 35 -16.95 6.94 -2.29
C PRO A 35 -15.94 5.78 -2.18
N ASN A 36 -16.45 4.56 -2.02
CA ASN A 36 -15.62 3.36 -1.88
C ASN A 36 -14.72 3.12 -3.09
N GLU A 37 -15.23 3.37 -4.30
CA GLU A 37 -14.51 3.15 -5.56
C GLU A 37 -13.30 4.07 -5.67
N VAL A 38 -13.45 5.33 -5.22
CA VAL A 38 -12.36 6.31 -5.18
C VAL A 38 -11.30 5.87 -4.18
N ARG A 39 -11.71 5.52 -2.95
CA ARG A 39 -10.78 5.02 -1.92
C ARG A 39 -10.05 3.75 -2.37
N HIS A 40 -10.74 2.83 -3.04
CA HIS A 40 -10.15 1.61 -3.59
C HIS A 40 -9.12 1.93 -4.69
N SER A 41 -9.42 2.87 -5.60
CA SER A 41 -8.47 3.28 -6.66
C SER A 41 -7.20 3.95 -6.12
N LEU A 42 -7.31 4.59 -4.95
CA LEU A 42 -6.19 5.22 -4.24
C LEU A 42 -5.46 4.24 -3.30
N GLY A 43 -5.98 3.01 -3.12
CA GLY A 43 -5.46 2.03 -2.16
C GLY A 43 -5.65 2.44 -0.70
N GLU A 44 -6.63 3.29 -0.39
CA GLU A 44 -6.88 3.84 0.94
C GLU A 44 -7.69 2.86 1.81
N TYR A 45 -7.00 2.14 2.70
CA TYR A 45 -7.61 1.25 3.67
C TYR A 45 -7.30 1.66 5.11
N PHE A 46 -8.34 1.97 5.88
CA PHE A 46 -8.18 2.33 7.29
C PHE A 46 -7.79 1.11 8.13
N THR A 47 -6.60 1.18 8.72
CA THR A 47 -6.05 0.14 9.59
C THR A 47 -6.77 0.13 10.94
N PRO A 48 -7.31 -1.02 11.39
CA PRO A 48 -7.81 -1.15 12.76
C PRO A 48 -6.70 -0.94 13.78
N THR A 49 -7.00 -0.23 14.86
CA THR A 49 -5.99 0.14 15.88
C THR A 49 -5.29 -1.07 16.50
N TRP A 50 -6.04 -2.15 16.81
CA TRP A 50 -5.45 -3.38 17.36
C TRP A 50 -4.42 -4.03 16.43
N LEU A 51 -4.58 -3.86 15.11
CA LEU A 51 -3.66 -4.40 14.11
C LEU A 51 -2.39 -3.55 14.06
N ALA A 52 -2.53 -2.22 14.06
CA ALA A 52 -1.40 -1.31 14.16
C ALA A 52 -0.59 -1.53 15.45
N ASP A 53 -1.27 -1.73 16.59
CA ASP A 53 -0.66 -2.09 17.88
C ASP A 53 0.23 -3.33 17.77
N GLN A 54 -0.28 -4.40 17.14
CA GLN A 54 0.49 -5.62 16.95
C GLN A 54 1.72 -5.41 16.06
N VAL A 55 1.57 -4.67 14.96
CA VAL A 55 2.68 -4.38 14.03
C VAL A 55 3.77 -3.59 14.74
N VAL A 56 3.40 -2.52 15.47
CA VAL A 56 4.34 -1.66 16.21
C VAL A 56 5.07 -2.46 17.30
N LYS A 57 4.33 -3.18 18.16
CA LYS A 57 4.94 -4.00 19.22
C LYS A 57 5.90 -5.04 18.65
N ASN A 58 5.53 -5.69 17.54
CA ASN A 58 6.40 -6.68 16.90
C ASN A 58 7.62 -6.06 16.21
N ALA A 59 7.52 -4.84 15.68
CA ALA A 59 8.67 -4.09 15.15
C ALA A 59 9.66 -3.73 16.27
N ILE A 60 9.17 -3.17 17.39
CA ILE A 60 9.99 -2.81 18.55
C ILE A 60 10.67 -4.04 19.17
N LYS A 61 9.95 -5.17 19.27
CA LYS A 61 10.53 -6.44 19.75
C LYS A 61 11.74 -6.89 18.93
N LYS A 62 11.76 -6.60 17.63
CA LYS A 62 12.80 -6.98 16.67
C LYS A 62 14.02 -6.05 16.67
N LEU A 63 13.91 -4.86 17.25
CA LEU A 63 15.04 -3.97 17.48
C LEU A 63 16.04 -4.55 18.50
N PRO A 64 17.33 -4.20 18.39
CA PRO A 64 18.33 -4.56 19.38
C PRO A 64 18.07 -3.85 20.71
N LYS A 65 18.56 -4.42 21.82
CA LYS A 65 18.24 -3.96 23.18
C LYS A 65 18.56 -2.47 23.40
N GLU A 66 19.66 -1.99 22.84
CA GLU A 66 20.12 -0.60 22.95
C GLU A 66 19.17 0.41 22.27
N LYS A 67 18.33 -0.01 21.33
CA LYS A 67 17.38 0.85 20.61
C LYS A 67 15.96 0.80 21.17
N LYS A 68 15.61 -0.21 22.00
CA LYS A 68 14.22 -0.44 22.44
C LYS A 68 13.59 0.72 23.22
N ASN A 69 14.39 1.55 23.89
CA ASN A 69 13.86 2.65 24.71
C ASN A 69 14.04 4.03 24.03
N LYS A 70 14.71 4.09 22.88
CA LYS A 70 15.09 5.34 22.18
C LYS A 70 14.96 5.23 20.67
N TRP A 71 14.05 4.37 20.21
CA TRP A 71 13.82 4.18 18.79
C TRP A 71 13.23 5.45 18.18
N ILE A 72 13.59 5.71 16.94
CA ILE A 72 12.93 6.69 16.07
C ILE A 72 12.10 5.91 15.06
N ALA A 73 10.85 6.31 14.86
CA ALA A 73 9.91 5.64 13.99
C ALA A 73 9.20 6.63 13.05
N ILE A 74 8.84 6.13 11.88
CA ILE A 74 8.03 6.86 10.90
C ILE A 74 6.95 5.98 10.30
N ASP A 75 5.76 6.57 10.14
CA ASP A 75 4.78 6.08 9.17
C ASP A 75 4.85 6.90 7.89
N SER A 76 5.38 6.29 6.82
CA SER A 76 5.59 6.95 5.54
C SER A 76 4.31 7.20 4.73
N THR A 77 3.17 6.68 5.17
CA THR A 77 1.86 6.85 4.52
C THR A 77 0.79 6.87 5.61
N CYS A 78 0.86 7.87 6.49
CA CYS A 78 0.26 7.80 7.80
C CYS A 78 -1.26 7.86 7.82
N GLY A 79 -1.90 8.28 6.72
CA GLY A 79 -3.34 8.47 6.64
C GLY A 79 -3.84 9.33 7.79
N SER A 80 -4.88 8.88 8.49
CA SER A 80 -5.42 9.55 9.68
C SER A 80 -4.51 9.49 10.94
N GLY A 81 -3.35 8.85 10.86
CA GLY A 81 -2.34 8.80 11.92
C GLY A 81 -2.46 7.59 12.87
N VAL A 82 -3.09 6.48 12.48
CA VAL A 82 -3.30 5.34 13.38
C VAL A 82 -1.98 4.78 13.94
N PHE A 83 -0.99 4.51 13.08
CA PHE A 83 0.33 4.03 13.53
C PHE A 83 1.09 5.10 14.34
N VAL A 84 0.98 6.37 13.96
CA VAL A 84 1.58 7.49 14.68
C VAL A 84 1.06 7.53 16.12
N ILE A 85 -0.25 7.44 16.32
CA ILE A 85 -0.87 7.40 17.65
C ILE A 85 -0.41 6.15 18.41
N THR A 86 -0.38 4.99 17.76
CA THR A 86 0.10 3.74 18.38
C THR A 86 1.55 3.87 18.86
N LEU A 87 2.44 4.49 18.08
CA LEU A 87 3.83 4.73 18.45
C LEU A 87 3.93 5.67 19.67
N ILE A 88 3.17 6.78 19.66
CA ILE A 88 3.10 7.70 20.81
C ILE A 88 2.63 6.94 22.05
N LYS A 89 1.58 6.12 21.93
CA LYS A 89 1.02 5.33 23.03
C LYS A 89 2.01 4.35 23.62
N GLU A 90 2.81 3.71 22.79
CA GLU A 90 3.87 2.82 23.28
C GLU A 90 4.88 3.60 24.14
N ILE A 91 5.29 4.80 23.72
CA ILE A 91 6.17 5.67 24.52
C ILE A 91 5.50 6.06 25.84
N LEU A 92 4.23 6.51 25.79
CA LEU A 92 3.49 6.95 26.98
C LEU A 92 3.20 5.80 27.96
N SER A 93 3.11 4.55 27.49
CA SER A 93 2.80 3.38 28.32
C SER A 93 3.84 3.11 29.41
N GLU A 94 5.05 3.65 29.27
CA GLU A 94 6.13 3.56 30.25
C GLU A 94 6.00 4.57 31.40
N TYR A 95 5.05 5.50 31.34
CA TYR A 95 4.92 6.63 32.26
C TYR A 95 3.54 6.69 32.93
N ASN A 96 3.49 7.08 34.19
CA ASN A 96 2.24 7.50 34.84
C ASN A 96 2.08 9.02 34.70
N LEU A 97 1.23 9.45 33.76
CA LEU A 97 1.08 10.87 33.40
C LEU A 97 0.67 11.78 34.57
N HIS A 98 -0.01 11.24 35.58
CA HIS A 98 -0.45 12.01 36.76
C HIS A 98 0.70 12.36 37.71
N ASP A 99 1.80 11.60 37.67
CA ASP A 99 2.94 11.77 38.58
C ASP A 99 4.05 12.63 37.95
N LEU A 100 3.89 13.06 36.70
CA LEU A 100 4.91 13.80 35.96
C LEU A 100 5.00 15.26 36.44
N THR A 101 6.22 15.73 36.70
CA THR A 101 6.48 17.16 36.88
C THR A 101 6.37 17.90 35.54
N ILE A 102 6.30 19.24 35.58
CA ILE A 102 6.29 20.07 34.37
C ILE A 102 7.54 19.80 33.52
N GLN A 103 8.71 19.63 34.16
CA GLN A 103 9.96 19.30 33.50
C GLN A 103 9.90 17.92 32.82
N ASP A 104 9.32 16.92 33.48
CA ASP A 104 9.20 15.58 32.91
C ASP A 104 8.26 15.58 31.70
N LYS A 105 7.15 16.32 31.77
CA LYS A 105 6.24 16.50 30.63
C LYS A 105 6.92 17.16 29.45
N GLN A 106 7.71 18.21 29.67
CA GLN A 106 8.47 18.89 28.63
C GLN A 106 9.51 17.96 27.98
N TYR A 107 10.22 17.17 28.79
CA TYR A 107 11.15 16.17 28.30
C TYR A 107 10.44 15.10 27.46
N LEU A 108 9.33 14.55 27.96
CA LEU A 108 8.57 13.51 27.28
C LEU A 108 7.94 14.00 25.97
N LEU A 109 7.45 15.26 25.95
CA LEU A 109 6.98 15.90 24.73
C LEU A 109 8.11 15.98 23.69
N HIS A 110 9.30 16.44 24.09
CA HIS A 110 10.45 16.52 23.20
C HIS A 110 10.85 15.14 22.66
N GLU A 111 10.88 14.11 23.52
CA GLU A 111 11.13 12.72 23.11
C GLU A 111 10.13 12.26 22.06
N ILE A 112 8.83 12.53 22.24
CA ILE A 112 7.80 12.14 21.28
C ILE A 112 7.99 12.86 19.94
N LEU A 113 8.19 14.18 19.96
CA LEU A 113 8.38 15.01 18.75
C LEU A 113 9.62 14.62 17.94
N ASP A 114 10.70 14.18 18.59
CA ASP A 114 11.93 13.73 17.91
C ASP A 114 11.86 12.29 17.40
N ARG A 115 10.98 11.46 17.98
CA ARG A 115 10.96 10.01 17.74
C ARG A 115 9.82 9.55 16.85
N VAL A 116 8.70 10.27 16.76
CA VAL A 116 7.52 9.81 16.04
C VAL A 116 7.21 10.73 14.89
N HIS A 117 7.45 10.28 13.67
CA HIS A 117 7.23 11.05 12.45
C HIS A 117 6.14 10.44 11.57
N GLY A 118 5.58 11.25 10.67
CA GLY A 118 4.59 10.77 9.70
C GLY A 118 4.61 11.57 8.40
N ILE A 119 4.30 10.90 7.29
CA ILE A 119 4.17 11.51 5.97
C ILE A 119 2.88 11.03 5.34
N ASP A 120 2.16 11.93 4.68
CA ASP A 120 1.11 11.54 3.75
C ASP A 120 1.07 12.48 2.54
N ILE A 121 0.66 11.97 1.39
CA ILE A 121 0.52 12.74 0.16
C ILE A 121 -0.80 13.52 0.14
N ASN A 122 -1.81 13.08 0.89
CA ASN A 122 -3.11 13.72 0.97
C ASN A 122 -3.12 14.79 2.08
N PRO A 123 -3.31 16.08 1.75
CA PRO A 123 -3.29 17.16 2.73
C PRO A 123 -4.39 17.06 3.80
N VAL A 124 -5.52 16.39 3.50
CA VAL A 124 -6.60 16.16 4.49
C VAL A 124 -6.11 15.18 5.55
N PHE A 125 -5.48 14.08 5.14
CA PHE A 125 -4.91 13.10 6.07
C PHE A 125 -3.78 13.68 6.90
N VAL A 126 -2.90 14.49 6.32
CA VAL A 126 -1.88 15.23 7.09
C VAL A 126 -2.52 16.08 8.18
N LEU A 127 -3.62 16.79 7.89
CA LEU A 127 -4.33 17.58 8.90
C LEU A 127 -4.96 16.69 9.97
N THR A 128 -5.64 15.61 9.59
CA THR A 128 -6.23 14.65 10.52
C THR A 128 -5.18 14.02 11.43
N ALA A 129 -4.06 13.55 10.87
CA ALA A 129 -2.96 12.98 11.63
C ALA A 129 -2.33 14.01 12.58
N ARG A 130 -2.23 15.28 12.19
CA ARG A 130 -1.77 16.36 13.11
C ARG A 130 -2.74 16.56 14.28
N VAL A 131 -4.05 16.53 14.04
CA VAL A 131 -5.05 16.62 15.13
C VAL A 131 -4.95 15.40 16.04
N SER A 132 -4.87 14.20 15.47
CA SER A 132 -4.67 12.95 16.20
C SER A 132 -3.40 12.97 17.05
N TYR A 133 -2.28 13.45 16.50
CA TYR A 133 -1.02 13.64 17.20
C TYR A 133 -1.19 14.60 18.37
N LEU A 134 -1.77 15.79 18.12
CA LEU A 134 -1.99 16.82 19.13
C LEU A 134 -2.82 16.29 20.31
N LEU A 135 -3.85 15.50 20.03
CA LEU A 135 -4.68 14.89 21.06
C LEU A 135 -3.90 13.85 21.87
N ALA A 136 -3.08 13.03 21.22
CA ALA A 136 -2.24 12.04 21.90
C ALA A 136 -1.18 12.67 22.82
N ILE A 137 -0.71 13.88 22.52
CA ILE A 137 0.26 14.60 23.37
C ILE A 137 -0.38 15.63 24.29
N LEU A 138 -1.70 15.85 24.22
CA LEU A 138 -2.42 16.91 24.93
C LEU A 138 -2.09 16.96 26.45
N PRO A 139 -1.97 15.82 27.18
CA PRO A 139 -1.61 15.84 28.60
C PRO A 139 -0.22 16.41 28.92
N LEU A 140 0.67 16.46 27.92
CA LEU A 140 2.05 16.95 28.03
C LEU A 140 2.21 18.41 27.59
N ILE A 141 1.16 19.00 27.01
CA ILE A 141 1.19 20.37 26.51
C ILE A 141 1.07 21.34 27.69
N GLU A 142 1.99 22.28 27.73
CA GLU A 142 1.96 23.47 28.59
C GLU A 142 1.99 24.71 27.64
N ASP A 143 2.70 25.79 27.96
CA ASP A 143 2.76 27.01 27.13
C ASP A 143 3.87 27.02 26.04
N GLN A 144 4.45 25.86 25.71
CA GLN A 144 5.53 25.79 24.71
C GLN A 144 5.02 25.83 23.26
N LYS A 145 5.86 26.39 22.37
CA LYS A 145 5.71 26.25 20.92
C LYS A 145 6.45 25.01 20.42
N PHE A 146 5.82 24.23 19.55
CA PHE A 146 6.41 23.06 18.93
C PHE A 146 5.88 22.83 17.51
N GLU A 147 6.64 22.07 16.73
CA GLU A 147 6.26 21.59 15.40
C GLU A 147 5.73 20.17 15.52
N ILE A 148 4.54 19.88 14.97
CA ILE A 148 4.04 18.51 14.89
C ILE A 148 4.70 17.85 13.67
N PRO A 149 5.48 16.77 13.83
CA PRO A 149 6.32 16.21 12.77
C PRO A 149 5.54 15.27 11.82
N ILE A 150 4.44 15.80 11.29
CA ILE A 150 3.59 15.15 10.30
C ILE A 150 3.62 16.02 9.03
N TYR A 151 4.12 15.48 7.92
CA TYR A 151 4.48 16.25 6.74
C TYR A 151 3.67 15.87 5.51
N LEU A 152 3.37 16.86 4.67
CA LEU A 152 2.80 16.64 3.34
C LEU A 152 3.91 16.29 2.35
N GLY A 153 3.84 15.10 1.75
CA GLY A 153 4.63 14.79 0.57
C GLY A 153 4.56 13.33 0.13
N ASP A 154 5.45 12.96 -0.77
CA ASP A 154 5.38 11.70 -1.50
C ASP A 154 6.51 10.76 -1.10
N SER A 155 6.18 9.69 -0.38
CA SER A 155 7.15 8.68 0.06
C SER A 155 7.66 7.78 -1.06
N ALA A 156 7.08 7.84 -2.26
CA ALA A 156 7.61 7.18 -3.45
C ALA A 156 8.57 8.09 -4.26
N ASP A 157 8.60 9.40 -4.00
CA ASP A 157 9.46 10.37 -4.69
C ASP A 157 9.90 11.47 -3.71
N ILE A 158 10.96 11.15 -2.96
CA ILE A 158 11.50 12.03 -1.93
C ILE A 158 12.56 13.00 -2.50
N PRO A 159 12.77 14.19 -1.90
CA PRO A 159 13.84 15.09 -2.31
C PRO A 159 15.20 14.41 -2.24
N LYS A 160 16.01 14.59 -3.29
CA LYS A 160 17.37 14.05 -3.36
C LYS A 160 18.38 15.12 -2.98
N GLU A 161 19.46 14.69 -2.34
CA GLU A 161 20.60 15.56 -2.05
C GLU A 161 21.58 15.55 -3.23
N GLU A 162 21.85 16.72 -3.78
CA GLU A 162 22.81 16.90 -4.87
C GLU A 162 23.75 18.08 -4.58
N LYS A 163 24.94 18.06 -5.18
CA LYS A 163 25.92 19.16 -5.03
C LYS A 163 25.80 20.16 -6.18
N ILE A 164 25.41 21.39 -5.86
CA ILE A 164 25.40 22.51 -6.80
C ILE A 164 26.64 23.36 -6.54
N ASP A 165 27.64 23.23 -7.42
CA ASP A 165 28.96 23.88 -7.30
C ASP A 165 29.57 23.67 -5.90
N ASN A 166 29.66 22.39 -5.48
CA ASN A 166 30.14 21.92 -4.17
C ASN A 166 29.28 22.23 -2.94
N ILE A 167 28.14 22.92 -3.09
CA ILE A 167 27.21 23.16 -1.99
C ILE A 167 26.13 22.07 -1.99
N PRO A 168 25.99 21.26 -0.92
CA PRO A 168 24.94 20.26 -0.83
C PRO A 168 23.56 20.95 -0.74
N CYS A 169 22.66 20.56 -1.62
CA CYS A 169 21.31 21.08 -1.71
C CYS A 169 20.31 19.94 -1.83
N TYR A 170 19.14 20.11 -1.20
CA TYR A 170 17.99 19.30 -1.52
C TYR A 170 17.29 19.89 -2.75
N ILE A 171 16.96 19.01 -3.69
CA ILE A 171 16.31 19.34 -4.95
C ILE A 171 15.02 18.54 -5.06
N TYR A 172 13.94 19.22 -5.44
CA TYR A 172 12.67 18.57 -5.71
C TYR A 172 11.87 19.36 -6.75
N THR A 173 11.19 18.64 -7.64
CA THR A 173 10.33 19.25 -8.67
C THR A 173 8.87 18.91 -8.40
N ILE A 174 8.06 19.96 -8.18
CA ILE A 174 6.61 19.85 -8.04
C ILE A 174 6.00 19.99 -9.43
N LYS A 175 5.40 18.92 -9.95
CA LYS A 175 4.70 18.96 -11.24
C LYS A 175 3.33 19.59 -11.08
N THR A 176 3.04 20.61 -11.87
CA THR A 176 1.71 21.23 -11.92
C THR A 176 1.17 21.24 -13.34
N VAL A 177 -0.15 21.42 -13.50
CA VAL A 177 -0.78 21.57 -14.82
C VAL A 177 -0.27 22.81 -15.57
N LYS A 178 0.29 23.80 -14.87
CA LYS A 178 0.78 25.09 -15.44
C LYS A 178 2.30 25.19 -15.52
N GLY A 179 2.98 24.07 -15.37
CA GLY A 179 4.43 23.99 -15.41
C GLY A 179 5.03 23.62 -14.07
N ASP A 180 6.26 23.17 -14.11
CA ASP A 180 6.94 22.62 -12.95
C ASP A 180 7.49 23.73 -12.04
N ILE A 181 7.52 23.46 -10.74
CA ILE A 181 8.17 24.31 -9.74
C ILE A 181 9.39 23.56 -9.23
N ASP A 182 10.57 24.04 -9.58
CA ASP A 182 11.83 23.52 -9.06
C ASP A 182 12.17 24.17 -7.73
N VAL A 183 12.25 23.35 -6.69
CA VAL A 183 12.54 23.77 -5.32
C VAL A 183 13.96 23.34 -4.98
N VAL A 184 14.80 24.31 -4.64
CA VAL A 184 16.22 24.09 -4.33
C VAL A 184 16.60 24.85 -3.08
N PHE A 185 17.08 24.15 -2.05
CA PHE A 185 17.59 24.76 -0.83
C PHE A 185 18.87 24.09 -0.35
N PRO A 186 19.85 24.84 0.18
CA PRO A 186 21.01 24.25 0.82
C PRO A 186 20.61 23.32 1.97
N THR A 187 21.26 22.15 2.06
CA THR A 187 20.97 21.13 3.09
C THR A 187 21.06 21.72 4.51
N SER A 188 22.03 22.60 4.75
CA SER A 188 22.19 23.28 6.05
C SER A 188 21.02 24.18 6.42
N TYR A 189 20.36 24.80 5.42
CA TYR A 189 19.22 25.66 5.67
C TYR A 189 17.99 24.82 6.02
N VAL A 190 17.70 23.79 5.22
CA VAL A 190 16.57 22.88 5.47
C VAL A 190 16.67 22.23 6.85
N LYS A 191 17.86 21.78 7.26
CA LYS A 191 18.09 21.18 8.59
C LYS A 191 18.13 22.18 9.76
N SER A 192 18.05 23.49 9.50
CA SER A 192 18.07 24.49 10.56
C SER A 192 16.75 24.56 11.33
N LYS A 193 16.81 24.87 12.64
CA LYS A 193 15.61 25.04 13.49
C LYS A 193 14.68 26.14 12.97
N GLY A 194 15.24 27.22 12.40
CA GLY A 194 14.47 28.36 11.92
C GLY A 194 13.79 28.17 10.55
N PHE A 195 14.08 27.08 9.81
CA PHE A 195 13.52 26.90 8.48
C PHE A 195 11.98 26.76 8.50
N PHE A 196 11.42 25.94 9.39
CA PHE A 196 9.96 25.78 9.48
C PHE A 196 9.25 27.11 9.78
N GLU A 197 9.69 27.80 10.84
CA GLU A 197 9.13 29.10 11.23
C GLU A 197 9.26 30.13 10.11
N LYS A 198 10.42 30.18 9.45
CA LYS A 198 10.65 31.10 8.35
C LYS A 198 9.70 30.81 7.19
N MET A 199 9.64 29.56 6.73
CA MET A 199 8.78 29.14 5.63
C MET A 199 7.29 29.36 5.95
N TYR A 200 6.88 29.21 7.21
CA TYR A 200 5.54 29.57 7.67
C TYR A 200 5.25 31.08 7.51
N LEU A 201 6.18 31.94 7.92
CA LEU A 201 6.05 33.40 7.73
C LEU A 201 6.03 33.82 6.26
N LEU A 202 6.67 33.06 5.37
CA LEU A 202 6.62 33.36 3.92
C LEU A 202 5.22 33.19 3.32
N GLN A 203 4.36 32.37 3.93
CA GLN A 203 2.97 32.17 3.46
C GLN A 203 2.17 33.47 3.49
N SER A 204 2.38 34.33 4.49
CA SER A 204 1.73 35.64 4.54
C SER A 204 2.37 36.65 3.58
N THR A 205 3.67 36.50 3.31
CA THR A 205 4.42 37.39 2.39
C THR A 205 4.00 37.19 0.94
N ILE A 206 3.57 35.99 0.54
CA ILE A 206 3.06 35.72 -0.81
C ILE A 206 1.82 36.53 -1.14
N LYS A 207 1.00 36.87 -0.14
CA LYS A 207 -0.17 37.75 -0.31
C LYS A 207 0.21 39.18 -0.75
N ALA A 208 1.48 39.55 -0.63
CA ALA A 208 1.98 40.82 -1.14
C ALA A 208 2.32 40.77 -2.64
N GLU A 209 2.23 39.60 -3.28
CA GLU A 209 2.50 39.39 -4.71
C GLU A 209 3.86 39.93 -5.18
N ASP A 210 4.85 39.99 -4.27
CA ASP A 210 6.18 40.52 -4.54
C ASP A 210 7.22 39.40 -4.48
N SER A 211 7.61 38.91 -5.66
CA SER A 211 8.62 37.87 -5.82
C SER A 211 10.01 38.30 -5.32
N LYS A 212 10.32 39.60 -5.38
CA LYS A 212 11.59 40.16 -4.92
C LYS A 212 11.62 40.21 -3.39
N LEU A 213 10.50 40.57 -2.76
CA LEU A 213 10.36 40.51 -1.29
C LEU A 213 10.51 39.07 -0.80
N LEU A 214 9.81 38.11 -1.42
CA LEU A 214 9.91 36.68 -1.10
C LEU A 214 11.35 36.17 -1.22
N TYR A 215 12.01 36.46 -2.34
CA TYR A 215 13.41 36.12 -2.57
C TYR A 215 14.34 36.70 -1.49
N ASN A 216 14.24 38.00 -1.20
CA ASN A 216 15.11 38.65 -0.21
C ASN A 216 14.92 38.05 1.20
N GLN A 217 13.68 37.70 1.58
CA GLN A 217 13.40 37.09 2.86
C GLN A 217 13.98 35.67 2.98
N ILE A 218 13.92 34.87 1.90
CA ILE A 218 14.54 33.54 1.86
C ILE A 218 16.05 33.64 1.96
N ILE A 219 16.68 34.45 1.10
CA ILE A 219 18.13 34.60 1.07
C ILE A 219 18.67 35.13 2.40
N GLY A 220 17.96 36.07 3.03
CA GLY A 220 18.34 36.60 4.34
C GLY A 220 18.30 35.57 5.48
N ALA A 221 17.66 34.42 5.29
CA ALA A 221 17.64 33.33 6.27
C ALA A 221 18.70 32.25 6.01
N ILE A 222 19.40 32.31 4.86
CA ILE A 222 20.41 31.34 4.47
C ILE A 222 21.80 31.92 4.80
N ASN A 223 22.68 31.10 5.37
CA ASN A 223 24.07 31.50 5.60
C ASN A 223 24.74 31.87 4.25
N PRO A 224 25.32 33.08 4.10
CA PRO A 224 26.00 33.52 2.89
C PRO A 224 27.10 32.57 2.39
N GLU A 225 27.74 31.81 3.27
CA GLU A 225 28.78 30.83 2.90
C GLU A 225 28.21 29.59 2.21
N HIS A 226 26.92 29.29 2.43
CA HIS A 226 26.25 28.11 1.90
C HIS A 226 25.32 28.44 0.74
N ILE A 227 25.60 29.54 0.03
CA ILE A 227 24.82 29.94 -1.13
C ILE A 227 25.70 30.64 -2.19
N ASN A 228 25.54 30.24 -3.44
CA ASN A 228 26.28 30.80 -4.58
C ASN A 228 25.33 31.50 -5.58
N VAL A 229 25.89 32.07 -6.65
CA VAL A 229 25.13 32.78 -7.69
C VAL A 229 24.10 31.87 -8.37
N LYS A 230 24.45 30.60 -8.59
CA LYS A 230 23.57 29.62 -9.24
C LYS A 230 22.37 29.27 -8.36
N ILE A 231 22.59 28.98 -7.08
CA ILE A 231 21.52 28.71 -6.10
C ILE A 231 20.63 29.95 -5.94
N LYS A 232 21.22 31.15 -5.85
CA LYS A 232 20.45 32.41 -5.83
C LYS A 232 19.55 32.54 -7.06
N SER A 233 20.05 32.21 -8.24
CA SER A 233 19.25 32.24 -9.47
C SER A 233 18.10 31.23 -9.43
N LEU A 234 18.34 30.00 -8.95
CA LEU A 234 17.30 28.96 -8.84
C LEU A 234 16.21 29.35 -7.83
N ILE A 235 16.59 29.85 -6.65
CA ILE A 235 15.64 30.36 -5.65
C ILE A 235 14.84 31.53 -6.22
N LYS A 236 15.47 32.43 -6.98
CA LYS A 236 14.78 33.55 -7.63
C LYS A 236 13.71 33.06 -8.62
N GLN A 237 14.05 32.10 -9.48
CA GLN A 237 13.11 31.50 -10.43
C GLN A 237 11.94 30.81 -9.71
N MET A 238 12.22 30.07 -8.64
CA MET A 238 11.20 29.47 -7.79
C MET A 238 10.25 30.52 -7.21
N CYS A 239 10.78 31.62 -6.67
CA CYS A 239 9.96 32.72 -6.12
C CYS A 239 9.09 33.38 -7.19
N GLU A 240 9.65 33.66 -8.38
CA GLU A 240 8.92 34.22 -9.51
C GLU A 240 7.77 33.29 -9.91
N LYS A 241 8.01 31.97 -9.99
CA LYS A 241 6.99 31.00 -10.36
C LYS A 241 5.89 30.84 -9.31
N ILE A 242 6.25 30.84 -8.02
CA ILE A 242 5.28 30.75 -6.92
C ILE A 242 4.36 31.97 -6.90
N VAL A 243 4.90 33.17 -7.11
CA VAL A 243 4.09 34.40 -7.18
C VAL A 243 3.22 34.42 -8.43
N GLU A 244 3.74 34.04 -9.60
CA GLU A 244 2.96 33.89 -10.83
C GLU A 244 1.75 32.96 -10.62
N LEU A 245 1.94 31.82 -9.96
CA LEU A 245 0.84 30.90 -9.67
C LEU A 245 -0.17 31.49 -8.68
N HIS A 246 0.28 32.29 -7.71
CA HIS A 246 -0.60 32.96 -6.76
C HIS A 246 -1.47 34.03 -7.42
N GLU A 247 -0.86 34.91 -8.23
CA GLU A 247 -1.54 35.99 -8.96
C GLU A 247 -2.65 35.47 -9.89
N ASN A 248 -2.47 34.28 -10.45
CA ASN A 248 -3.46 33.67 -11.32
C ASN A 248 -4.61 32.98 -10.54
N GLU A 249 -4.58 32.98 -9.20
CA GLU A 249 -5.49 32.25 -8.28
C GLU A 249 -5.36 30.72 -8.32
N TRP A 250 -4.19 30.18 -8.67
CA TRP A 250 -3.96 28.74 -8.84
C TRP A 250 -3.58 28.07 -7.52
N ASP A 251 -4.34 28.33 -6.46
CA ASP A 251 -4.13 27.87 -5.09
C ASP A 251 -2.84 28.43 -4.44
N GLY A 252 -3.00 29.34 -3.46
CA GLY A 252 -1.89 30.03 -2.77
C GLY A 252 -1.04 29.16 -1.84
N ILE A 253 -1.18 27.83 -1.93
CA ILE A 253 -0.52 26.86 -1.05
C ILE A 253 0.84 26.37 -1.57
N TRP A 254 1.32 26.81 -2.73
CA TRP A 254 2.54 26.28 -3.35
C TRP A 254 3.78 26.39 -2.46
N ILE A 255 3.97 27.50 -1.75
CA ILE A 255 5.09 27.61 -0.79
C ILE A 255 4.93 26.61 0.34
N ARG A 256 3.71 26.35 0.79
CA ARG A 256 3.43 25.38 1.85
C ARG A 256 3.75 23.98 1.35
N ILE A 257 3.35 23.64 0.12
CA ILE A 257 3.70 22.37 -0.53
C ILE A 257 5.23 22.24 -0.62
N ALA A 258 5.91 23.20 -1.23
CA ALA A 258 7.37 23.22 -1.35
C ALA A 258 8.09 23.08 0.00
N SER A 259 7.59 23.77 1.02
CA SER A 259 8.11 23.66 2.39
C SER A 259 7.96 22.24 2.93
N ASN A 260 6.77 21.64 2.84
CA ASN A 260 6.52 20.33 3.42
C ASN A 260 7.32 19.23 2.71
N PHE A 261 7.44 19.27 1.38
CA PHE A 261 8.31 18.34 0.66
C PHE A 261 9.76 18.48 1.12
N MET A 262 10.25 19.70 1.37
CA MET A 262 11.61 19.90 1.91
C MET A 262 11.76 19.46 3.36
N LEU A 263 10.72 19.54 4.18
CA LEU A 263 10.75 19.03 5.56
C LEU A 263 10.96 17.51 5.60
N ILE A 264 10.44 16.77 4.62
CA ILE A 264 10.66 15.33 4.49
C ILE A 264 12.15 15.00 4.34
N ALA A 265 12.93 15.87 3.69
CA ALA A 265 14.38 15.69 3.52
C ALA A 265 15.17 15.77 4.85
N ARG A 266 14.55 16.21 5.95
CA ARG A 266 15.16 16.19 7.29
C ARG A 266 15.16 14.79 7.90
N ILE A 267 14.30 13.90 7.41
CA ILE A 267 14.14 12.56 7.95
C ILE A 267 15.36 11.73 7.53
N SER A 268 15.98 11.10 8.52
CA SER A 268 17.12 10.22 8.36
C SER A 268 17.26 9.33 9.60
N GLU A 269 18.05 8.26 9.51
CA GLU A 269 18.44 7.42 10.66
C GLU A 269 17.25 6.89 11.50
N THR A 270 16.19 6.47 10.83
CA THR A 270 14.98 5.93 11.45
C THR A 270 15.15 4.45 11.80
N ASP A 271 14.81 4.05 13.02
CA ASP A 271 14.93 2.67 13.48
C ASP A 271 13.71 1.82 13.11
N ILE A 272 12.53 2.40 12.97
CA ILE A 272 11.31 1.70 12.56
C ILE A 272 10.62 2.45 11.43
N ILE A 273 10.46 1.82 10.28
CA ILE A 273 9.54 2.29 9.24
C ILE A 273 8.33 1.37 9.28
N CYS A 274 7.16 1.84 9.70
CA CYS A 274 5.97 1.01 9.84
C CYS A 274 4.73 1.69 9.29
N GLY A 275 3.73 0.91 8.86
CA GLY A 275 2.52 1.49 8.29
C GLY A 275 1.75 0.56 7.38
N ASN A 276 0.71 1.12 6.76
CA ASN A 276 -0.08 0.50 5.72
C ASN A 276 0.06 1.29 4.41
N PRO A 277 1.14 1.07 3.63
CA PRO A 277 1.29 1.74 2.34
C PRO A 277 0.17 1.37 1.36
N PRO A 278 -0.14 2.22 0.36
CA PRO A 278 -1.22 1.98 -0.59
C PRO A 278 -0.98 0.74 -1.45
N TRP A 279 -1.98 -0.14 -1.56
CA TRP A 279 -1.91 -1.39 -2.33
C TRP A 279 -2.33 -1.20 -3.78
N VAL A 280 -1.67 -0.29 -4.49
CA VAL A 280 -2.03 0.07 -5.86
C VAL A 280 -1.06 -0.58 -6.85
N LYS A 281 -1.59 -1.36 -7.80
CA LYS A 281 -0.77 -1.89 -8.91
C LYS A 281 -0.32 -0.77 -9.82
N TRP A 282 0.88 -0.90 -10.35
CA TRP A 282 1.52 0.06 -11.25
C TRP A 282 0.63 0.48 -12.44
N GLU A 283 -0.10 -0.49 -13.01
CA GLU A 283 -1.00 -0.30 -14.16
C GLU A 283 -2.19 0.61 -13.89
N TYR A 284 -2.55 0.81 -12.61
CA TYR A 284 -3.65 1.70 -12.20
C TYR A 284 -3.19 3.10 -11.82
N LEU A 285 -1.87 3.36 -11.80
CA LEU A 285 -1.35 4.69 -11.50
C LEU A 285 -1.64 5.67 -12.66
N PRO A 286 -1.98 6.94 -12.38
CA PRO A 286 -2.09 7.96 -13.41
C PRO A 286 -0.81 8.05 -14.26
N THR A 287 -0.94 8.08 -15.58
CA THR A 287 0.19 7.99 -16.53
C THR A 287 1.30 9.00 -16.24
N ASN A 288 0.95 10.24 -15.93
CA ASN A 288 1.93 11.30 -15.62
C ASN A 288 2.71 11.02 -14.33
N TYR A 289 2.04 10.44 -13.34
CA TYR A 289 2.64 10.05 -12.06
C TYR A 289 3.57 8.86 -12.25
N ALA A 290 3.10 7.80 -12.91
CA ALA A 290 3.90 6.63 -13.25
C ALA A 290 5.16 7.00 -14.05
N ASN A 291 5.06 7.94 -15.01
CA ASN A 291 6.20 8.40 -15.78
C ASN A 291 7.20 9.22 -14.94
N LYS A 292 6.73 10.00 -13.96
CA LYS A 292 7.61 10.71 -13.02
C LYS A 292 8.44 9.69 -12.22
N LEU A 293 7.76 8.70 -11.63
CA LEU A 293 8.40 7.67 -10.83
C LEU A 293 9.39 6.83 -11.64
N LYS A 294 9.05 6.39 -12.87
CA LYS A 294 9.91 5.55 -13.72
C LYS A 294 11.34 6.08 -13.91
N ASN A 295 11.53 7.40 -13.92
CA ASN A 295 12.85 7.99 -14.12
C ASN A 295 13.75 7.89 -12.88
N ASN A 296 13.17 7.70 -11.70
CA ASN A 296 13.85 7.75 -10.42
C ASN A 296 13.97 6.39 -9.73
N ILE A 297 13.40 5.32 -10.30
CA ILE A 297 13.33 3.99 -9.69
C ILE A 297 14.53 3.12 -10.07
N ASP A 298 15.09 2.42 -9.09
CA ASP A 298 16.04 1.34 -9.32
C ASP A 298 15.40 0.18 -10.09
N LYS A 299 15.91 -0.10 -11.29
CA LYS A 299 15.40 -1.15 -12.18
C LYS A 299 15.45 -2.55 -11.55
N ARG A 300 16.28 -2.79 -10.52
CA ARG A 300 16.37 -4.07 -9.79
C ARG A 300 15.11 -4.38 -8.99
N LEU A 301 14.20 -3.43 -8.80
CA LEU A 301 12.91 -3.66 -8.15
C LEU A 301 11.94 -4.49 -9.01
N PHE A 302 12.05 -4.40 -10.33
CA PHE A 302 11.20 -5.12 -11.26
C PHE A 302 11.73 -6.54 -11.49
N SER A 303 10.86 -7.44 -11.95
CA SER A 303 11.36 -8.72 -12.48
C SER A 303 12.20 -8.46 -13.74
N GLY A 304 13.22 -9.29 -13.97
CA GLY A 304 14.02 -9.24 -15.21
C GLY A 304 13.29 -9.75 -16.45
N GLN A 305 11.97 -10.00 -16.35
CA GLN A 305 11.18 -10.68 -17.37
C GLN A 305 10.38 -9.70 -18.23
N SER A 306 10.24 -9.99 -19.53
CA SER A 306 9.76 -9.03 -20.53
C SER A 306 8.26 -9.09 -20.85
N TYR A 307 7.47 -9.97 -20.20
CA TYR A 307 6.03 -10.07 -20.46
C TYR A 307 5.19 -9.25 -19.48
N ILE A 308 4.07 -8.71 -19.97
CA ILE A 308 3.27 -7.64 -19.34
C ILE A 308 2.91 -7.93 -17.87
N GLY A 309 2.56 -9.17 -17.52
CA GLY A 309 2.22 -9.56 -16.15
C GLY A 309 3.39 -9.67 -15.17
N ALA A 310 4.64 -9.80 -15.65
CA ALA A 310 5.82 -9.86 -14.79
C ALA A 310 6.40 -8.48 -14.44
N ILE A 311 5.89 -7.40 -15.04
CA ILE A 311 6.43 -6.03 -14.84
C ILE A 311 5.54 -5.21 -13.89
N ALA A 312 4.38 -5.75 -13.49
CA ALA A 312 3.42 -5.07 -12.63
C ALA A 312 3.88 -5.04 -11.15
N LEU A 313 4.63 -4.00 -10.78
CA LEU A 313 4.98 -3.69 -9.39
C LEU A 313 3.74 -3.15 -8.64
N ASN A 314 3.77 -3.17 -7.30
CA ASN A 314 2.80 -2.48 -6.45
C ASN A 314 3.47 -1.23 -5.83
N LEU A 315 2.73 -0.12 -5.70
CA LEU A 315 3.23 1.12 -5.12
C LEU A 315 3.78 0.91 -3.70
N CYS A 316 3.19 0.01 -2.90
CA CYS A 316 3.73 -0.32 -1.57
C CYS A 316 5.16 -0.89 -1.60
N ALA A 317 5.52 -1.67 -2.62
CA ALA A 317 6.85 -2.23 -2.78
C ALA A 317 7.88 -1.14 -3.14
N LEU A 318 7.47 -0.15 -3.94
CA LEU A 318 8.29 1.02 -4.24
C LEU A 318 8.52 1.87 -2.99
N ILE A 319 7.45 2.25 -2.28
CA ILE A 319 7.56 3.04 -1.03
C ILE A 319 8.43 2.31 -0.01
N ALA A 320 8.25 1.00 0.16
CA ALA A 320 9.12 0.19 1.02
C ALA A 320 10.60 0.32 0.63
N ASN A 321 10.92 0.30 -0.65
CA ASN A 321 12.29 0.41 -1.13
C ASN A 321 12.86 1.83 -0.97
N THR A 322 12.15 2.84 -1.44
CA THR A 322 12.61 4.24 -1.42
C THR A 322 12.80 4.74 0.01
N THR A 323 11.83 4.51 0.90
CA THR A 323 11.92 4.94 2.31
C THR A 323 12.98 4.15 3.07
N SER A 324 13.15 2.85 2.80
CA SER A 324 14.19 2.06 3.45
C SER A 324 15.59 2.48 3.00
N SER A 325 15.75 2.77 1.71
CA SER A 325 17.02 3.22 1.14
C SER A 325 17.42 4.59 1.68
N ALA A 326 16.44 5.47 1.89
CA ALA A 326 16.67 6.84 2.32
C ALA A 326 16.87 6.99 3.84
N TRP A 327 16.09 6.25 4.63
CA TRP A 327 15.92 6.58 6.05
C TRP A 327 16.24 5.46 7.02
N LEU A 328 16.15 4.18 6.62
CA LEU A 328 16.25 3.07 7.58
C LEU A 328 17.67 2.91 8.10
N SER A 329 17.83 2.91 9.42
CA SER A 329 19.11 2.68 10.08
C SER A 329 19.56 1.21 9.91
N GLU A 330 20.87 0.95 9.92
CA GLU A 330 21.42 -0.41 9.72
C GLU A 330 20.88 -1.47 10.70
N LYS A 331 20.43 -1.03 11.89
CA LYS A 331 19.83 -1.88 12.93
C LYS A 331 18.30 -1.79 12.98
N GLY A 332 17.72 -1.06 12.03
CA GLY A 332 16.30 -0.79 11.95
C GLY A 332 15.48 -1.95 11.42
N VAL A 333 14.16 -1.77 11.48
CA VAL A 333 13.15 -2.72 11.04
C VAL A 333 12.15 -1.99 10.15
N LEU A 334 11.95 -2.49 8.94
CA LEU A 334 10.79 -2.14 8.13
C LEU A 334 9.64 -3.11 8.48
N ALA A 335 8.46 -2.60 8.83
CA ALA A 335 7.30 -3.35 9.28
C ALA A 335 6.02 -2.89 8.57
N PHE A 336 5.73 -3.43 7.39
CA PHE A 336 4.61 -3.00 6.55
C PHE A 336 3.51 -4.04 6.42
N LEU A 337 2.27 -3.56 6.39
CA LEU A 337 1.11 -4.31 5.93
C LEU A 337 1.08 -4.25 4.40
N MET A 338 1.19 -5.40 3.74
CA MET A 338 1.22 -5.48 2.28
C MET A 338 0.46 -6.71 1.75
N PRO A 339 0.07 -6.73 0.46
CA PRO A 339 -0.61 -7.88 -0.14
C PRO A 339 0.16 -9.19 0.01
N GLU A 340 -0.57 -10.30 0.14
CA GLU A 340 0.00 -11.64 0.25
C GLU A 340 0.78 -12.04 -1.02
N THR A 341 0.34 -11.50 -2.15
CA THR A 341 0.86 -11.77 -3.49
C THR A 341 2.33 -11.40 -3.67
N ILE A 342 2.84 -10.45 -2.88
CA ILE A 342 4.27 -10.07 -2.87
C ILE A 342 5.16 -11.28 -2.58
N LEU A 343 4.68 -12.18 -1.72
CA LEU A 343 5.44 -13.35 -1.31
C LEU A 343 5.68 -14.35 -2.45
N THR A 344 4.77 -14.43 -3.42
CA THR A 344 4.74 -15.55 -4.38
C THR A 344 4.75 -15.16 -5.85
N GLN A 345 4.19 -14.01 -6.24
CA GLN A 345 4.03 -13.65 -7.65
C GLN A 345 5.36 -13.23 -8.30
N ASP A 346 5.58 -13.64 -9.55
CA ASP A 346 6.84 -13.35 -10.27
C ASP A 346 7.09 -11.87 -10.51
N SER A 347 6.04 -11.03 -10.54
CA SER A 347 6.20 -9.58 -10.68
C SER A 347 6.96 -8.91 -9.53
N PHE A 348 7.03 -9.56 -8.37
CA PHE A 348 7.77 -9.09 -7.19
C PHE A 348 9.13 -9.77 -7.05
N GLU A 349 9.65 -10.42 -8.09
CA GLU A 349 10.96 -11.10 -8.05
C GLU A 349 12.09 -10.14 -7.61
N GLY A 350 12.16 -8.97 -8.24
CA GLY A 350 13.13 -7.93 -7.90
C GLY A 350 12.93 -7.41 -6.47
N PHE A 351 11.70 -7.13 -6.07
CA PHE A 351 11.38 -6.69 -4.70
C PHE A 351 11.74 -7.72 -3.63
N ARG A 352 11.54 -9.03 -3.85
CA ARG A 352 11.96 -10.06 -2.88
C ARG A 352 13.48 -10.15 -2.72
N ASN A 353 14.23 -9.71 -3.74
CA ASN A 353 15.66 -9.47 -3.60
C ASN A 353 15.97 -8.18 -2.80
N PHE A 354 15.09 -7.19 -2.82
CA PHE A 354 15.10 -6.01 -1.94
C PHE A 354 16.47 -5.31 -1.83
N TYR A 355 17.13 -5.08 -2.96
CA TYR A 355 18.31 -4.20 -3.01
C TYR A 355 17.89 -2.75 -2.76
N LEU A 356 18.63 -2.05 -1.90
CA LEU A 356 18.43 -0.63 -1.66
C LEU A 356 18.98 0.19 -2.82
N GLU A 357 18.32 1.32 -3.11
CA GLU A 357 18.64 2.22 -4.22
C GLU A 357 20.13 2.57 -4.24
N ASP A 358 20.74 2.49 -5.44
CA ASP A 358 22.14 2.83 -5.71
C ASP A 358 23.18 2.11 -4.81
N SER A 359 22.81 1.00 -4.18
CA SER A 359 23.69 0.22 -3.32
C SER A 359 23.67 -1.28 -3.64
N ASN A 360 24.70 -2.00 -3.21
CA ASN A 360 24.68 -3.47 -3.20
C ASN A 360 24.15 -4.04 -1.87
N THR A 361 23.70 -3.17 -0.97
CA THR A 361 23.07 -3.57 0.28
C THR A 361 21.62 -3.95 0.00
N ARG A 362 21.13 -4.98 0.68
CA ARG A 362 19.74 -5.41 0.58
C ARG A 362 19.14 -5.67 1.96
N LEU A 363 17.82 -5.60 2.03
CA LEU A 363 17.06 -6.06 3.18
C LEU A 363 16.64 -7.52 3.02
N TYR A 364 16.46 -8.18 4.17
CA TYR A 364 16.05 -9.57 4.27
C TYR A 364 14.77 -9.69 5.10
N LEU A 365 13.81 -10.44 4.57
CA LEU A 365 12.57 -10.80 5.22
C LEU A 365 12.87 -11.70 6.42
N LYS A 366 12.59 -11.20 7.61
CA LYS A 366 12.91 -11.83 8.87
C LYS A 366 11.79 -12.69 9.43
N GLU A 367 10.57 -12.20 9.32
CA GLU A 367 9.38 -12.83 9.88
C GLU A 367 8.14 -12.27 9.17
N LEU A 368 7.05 -13.03 9.23
CA LEU A 368 5.74 -12.65 8.71
C LEU A 368 4.66 -12.83 9.78
N ASP A 369 3.68 -11.94 9.79
CA ASP A 369 2.38 -12.20 10.42
C ASP A 369 1.33 -12.35 9.30
N ASP A 370 0.76 -13.55 9.16
CA ASP A 370 -0.25 -13.88 8.14
C ASP A 370 -1.66 -13.60 8.68
N TRP A 371 -2.32 -12.61 8.07
CA TRP A 371 -3.68 -12.16 8.41
C TRP A 371 -4.74 -12.67 7.42
N THR A 372 -4.39 -13.59 6.52
CA THR A 372 -5.27 -14.03 5.43
C THR A 372 -6.55 -14.72 5.93
N GLU A 373 -6.49 -15.35 7.10
CA GLU A 373 -7.61 -15.97 7.81
C GLU A 373 -8.14 -15.11 8.98
N ALA A 374 -7.74 -13.83 9.07
CA ALA A 374 -8.16 -12.92 10.15
C ALA A 374 -9.59 -12.35 9.97
N GLY A 375 -10.31 -12.78 8.93
CA GLY A 375 -11.69 -12.36 8.68
C GLY A 375 -11.83 -10.97 8.08
N ASN A 376 -10.88 -10.55 7.25
CA ASN A 376 -10.82 -9.25 6.56
C ASN A 376 -10.95 -8.05 7.52
N PRO A 377 -9.90 -7.76 8.33
CA PRO A 377 -9.85 -6.59 9.22
C PRO A 377 -10.15 -5.27 8.51
N PHE A 378 -9.74 -5.12 7.26
CA PHE A 378 -10.11 -3.99 6.41
C PHE A 378 -11.51 -4.21 5.81
N VAL A 379 -12.53 -3.61 6.41
CA VAL A 379 -13.96 -3.89 6.13
C VAL A 379 -14.35 -3.72 4.65
N VAL A 380 -13.62 -2.88 3.91
CA VAL A 380 -13.91 -2.54 2.50
C VAL A 380 -13.11 -3.34 1.46
N THR A 381 -12.24 -4.28 1.87
CA THR A 381 -11.46 -5.11 0.95
C THR A 381 -11.41 -6.58 1.38
N THR A 382 -11.37 -7.47 0.39
CA THR A 382 -11.17 -8.91 0.58
C THR A 382 -9.75 -9.34 0.20
N GLU A 383 -8.91 -8.38 -0.22
CA GLU A 383 -7.52 -8.64 -0.57
C GLU A 383 -6.77 -9.22 0.63
N LYS A 384 -6.05 -10.31 0.37
CA LYS A 384 -5.27 -11.03 1.37
C LYS A 384 -3.96 -10.28 1.61
N PHE A 385 -3.58 -10.14 2.87
CA PHE A 385 -2.42 -9.35 3.28
C PHE A 385 -1.69 -9.99 4.45
N MET A 386 -0.44 -9.56 4.65
CA MET A 386 0.44 -9.98 5.72
C MET A 386 1.20 -8.77 6.28
N THR A 387 1.69 -8.86 7.51
CA THR A 387 2.76 -7.96 8.01
C THR A 387 4.10 -8.54 7.61
N TYR A 388 4.94 -7.74 6.95
CA TYR A 388 6.29 -8.11 6.56
C TYR A 388 7.30 -7.38 7.42
N PHE A 389 8.21 -8.11 8.06
CA PHE A 389 9.31 -7.55 8.84
C PHE A 389 10.64 -7.74 8.10
N TYR A 390 11.23 -6.65 7.61
CA TYR A 390 12.52 -6.67 6.93
C TYR A 390 13.62 -6.05 7.80
N THR A 391 14.84 -6.60 7.70
CA THR A 391 16.03 -6.13 8.43
C THR A 391 17.29 -6.29 7.57
N PHE A 392 18.41 -5.69 7.96
CA PHE A 392 19.71 -5.87 7.30
C PHE A 392 20.39 -7.21 7.61
N LYS A 393 19.91 -7.97 8.59
CA LYS A 393 20.49 -9.27 8.93
C LYS A 393 20.22 -10.26 7.80
N GLU A 394 21.29 -10.78 7.20
CA GLU A 394 21.21 -11.82 6.18
C GLU A 394 20.45 -13.06 6.68
N ILE A 395 19.58 -13.58 5.81
CA ILE A 395 18.75 -14.76 6.06
C ILE A 395 18.78 -15.65 4.83
N ASN A 396 19.14 -16.91 5.04
CA ASN A 396 19.07 -17.93 4.00
C ASN A 396 17.61 -18.39 3.83
N TYR A 397 16.90 -17.85 2.84
CA TYR A 397 15.50 -18.20 2.59
C TYR A 397 15.30 -19.69 2.24
N SER A 398 16.34 -20.37 1.76
CA SER A 398 16.32 -21.80 1.47
C SER A 398 16.32 -22.69 2.73
N GLU A 399 16.64 -22.11 3.89
CA GLU A 399 16.49 -22.72 5.22
C GLU A 399 15.17 -22.33 5.89
N GLY A 400 14.43 -21.38 5.33
CA GLY A 400 13.13 -20.93 5.83
C GLY A 400 13.22 -19.85 6.93
N LEU A 401 12.11 -19.16 7.10
CA LEU A 401 11.89 -18.11 8.10
C LEU A 401 10.52 -18.28 8.77
N PRO A 402 10.35 -17.82 10.03
CA PRO A 402 9.12 -18.01 10.77
C PRO A 402 7.95 -17.17 10.23
N VAL A 403 6.75 -17.73 10.32
CA VAL A 403 5.48 -17.02 10.11
C VAL A 403 4.49 -17.34 11.24
N ASN A 404 3.79 -16.33 11.71
CA ASN A 404 2.66 -16.48 12.63
C ASN A 404 1.35 -16.39 11.84
N TYR A 405 0.49 -17.40 11.93
CA TYR A 405 -0.83 -17.41 11.30
C TYR A 405 -1.89 -16.99 12.30
N TYR A 406 -2.63 -15.93 11.97
CA TYR A 406 -3.73 -15.41 12.78
C TYR A 406 -5.07 -15.79 12.16
N LYS A 407 -5.72 -16.81 12.74
CA LYS A 407 -7.01 -17.29 12.27
C LYS A 407 -8.13 -16.81 13.17
N LYS A 408 -9.04 -16.00 12.64
CA LYS A 408 -10.19 -15.51 13.42
C LYS A 408 -11.12 -16.68 13.77
N GLN A 409 -11.53 -16.76 15.03
CA GLN A 409 -12.53 -17.73 15.46
C GLN A 409 -13.88 -17.51 14.76
N ARG A 410 -14.55 -18.61 14.38
CA ARG A 410 -15.76 -18.58 13.53
C ARG A 410 -16.90 -17.73 14.08
N ARG A 411 -17.10 -17.72 15.40
CA ARG A 411 -18.26 -17.06 16.06
C ARG A 411 -18.09 -15.55 16.28
N GLN A 412 -16.91 -14.99 16.02
CA GLN A 412 -16.62 -13.60 16.33
C GLN A 412 -16.76 -12.72 15.09
N SER A 413 -17.44 -11.58 15.21
CA SER A 413 -17.54 -10.60 14.13
C SER A 413 -16.26 -9.75 14.08
N ILE A 414 -15.64 -9.65 12.90
CA ILE A 414 -14.47 -8.77 12.71
C ILE A 414 -14.81 -7.31 12.97
N ALA A 415 -16.03 -6.87 12.64
CA ALA A 415 -16.49 -5.51 12.90
C ALA A 415 -16.56 -5.22 14.41
N ARG A 416 -16.84 -6.23 15.24
CA ARG A 416 -16.78 -6.09 16.71
C ARG A 416 -15.33 -6.07 17.20
N ILE A 417 -14.46 -6.89 16.63
CA ILE A 417 -13.03 -6.95 16.97
C ILE A 417 -12.35 -5.61 16.64
N ASN A 418 -12.72 -4.97 15.53
CA ASN A 418 -12.19 -3.68 15.11
C ASN A 418 -12.53 -2.52 16.05
N LYS A 419 -13.44 -2.70 17.02
CA LYS A 419 -13.72 -1.70 18.05
C LYS A 419 -12.70 -1.67 19.18
N PHE A 420 -11.81 -2.66 19.26
CA PHE A 420 -10.76 -2.71 20.28
C PHE A 420 -9.50 -2.00 19.81
N HIS A 421 -8.76 -1.42 20.75
CA HIS A 421 -7.59 -0.60 20.45
C HIS A 421 -6.25 -1.33 20.59
N THR A 422 -6.16 -2.40 21.38
CA THR A 422 -4.91 -3.15 21.60
C THR A 422 -5.01 -4.59 21.13
N PHE A 423 -3.90 -5.16 20.68
CA PHE A 423 -3.84 -6.56 20.27
C PHE A 423 -4.16 -7.51 21.43
N ASP A 424 -3.64 -7.22 22.63
CA ASP A 424 -3.87 -8.03 23.83
C ASP A 424 -5.36 -8.20 24.16
N SER A 425 -6.18 -7.18 23.85
CA SER A 425 -7.64 -7.23 24.04
C SER A 425 -8.34 -8.18 23.06
N VAL A 426 -7.77 -8.35 21.86
CA VAL A 426 -8.34 -9.15 20.77
C VAL A 426 -7.68 -10.50 20.56
N GLU A 427 -6.52 -10.76 21.17
CA GLU A 427 -5.74 -11.99 21.01
C GLU A 427 -6.61 -13.25 21.19
N LYS A 428 -7.47 -13.27 22.21
CA LYS A 428 -8.41 -14.37 22.50
C LYS A 428 -9.40 -14.70 21.38
N TYR A 429 -9.57 -13.82 20.40
CA TYR A 429 -10.45 -14.03 19.24
C TYR A 429 -9.73 -14.65 18.03
N PHE A 430 -8.41 -14.82 18.13
CA PHE A 430 -7.58 -15.44 17.11
C PHE A 430 -7.00 -16.76 17.63
N GLU A 431 -7.02 -17.78 16.79
CA GLU A 431 -6.20 -18.97 16.93
C GLU A 431 -4.85 -18.65 16.27
N VAL A 432 -3.79 -18.62 17.07
CA VAL A 432 -2.43 -18.32 16.61
C VAL A 432 -1.66 -19.62 16.45
N SER A 433 -1.14 -19.86 15.25
CA SER A 433 -0.26 -21.01 14.99
C SER A 433 1.02 -20.55 14.31
N LYS A 434 2.10 -21.31 14.48
CA LYS A 434 3.39 -21.03 13.83
C LYS A 434 3.57 -21.92 12.63
N GLY A 435 4.25 -21.40 11.62
CA GLY A 435 4.81 -22.22 10.56
C GLY A 435 6.04 -21.59 9.94
N ILE A 436 6.34 -22.01 8.73
CA ILE A 436 7.58 -21.68 8.03
C ILE A 436 7.24 -21.15 6.64
N VAL A 437 8.03 -20.19 6.18
CA VAL A 437 8.03 -19.72 4.80
C VAL A 437 9.43 -19.91 4.26
N ALA A 438 9.57 -20.57 3.11
CA ALA A 438 10.89 -20.90 2.56
C ALA A 438 10.92 -20.77 1.04
N GLN A 439 12.09 -20.40 0.51
CA GLN A 439 12.38 -20.50 -0.91
C GLN A 439 12.76 -21.95 -1.22
N ILE A 440 11.87 -22.67 -1.91
CA ILE A 440 12.06 -24.10 -2.17
C ILE A 440 12.78 -24.33 -3.51
N ASP A 441 12.49 -23.50 -4.52
CA ASP A 441 13.14 -23.53 -5.84
C ASP A 441 14.27 -22.50 -5.89
N ASP A 442 15.51 -22.97 -6.07
CA ASP A 442 16.68 -22.10 -6.12
C ASP A 442 16.68 -21.16 -7.35
N ASN A 443 15.86 -21.45 -8.38
CA ASN A 443 15.73 -20.62 -9.58
C ASN A 443 14.63 -19.56 -9.47
N ARG A 444 13.88 -19.50 -8.36
CA ARG A 444 12.78 -18.56 -8.17
C ARG A 444 12.85 -17.93 -6.79
N THR A 445 12.61 -16.62 -6.71
CA THR A 445 12.59 -15.92 -5.41
C THR A 445 11.26 -16.08 -4.65
N GLY A 446 10.23 -16.68 -5.26
CA GLY A 446 8.93 -16.86 -4.64
C GLY A 446 8.98 -17.85 -3.47
N PHE A 447 8.30 -17.53 -2.37
CA PHE A 447 8.30 -18.41 -1.20
C PHE A 447 7.13 -19.39 -1.21
N THR A 448 7.33 -20.52 -0.54
CA THR A 448 6.28 -21.50 -0.21
C THR A 448 5.91 -21.38 1.26
N LYS A 449 4.61 -21.32 1.55
CA LYS A 449 4.08 -21.36 2.92
C LYS A 449 3.89 -22.79 3.40
N ILE A 450 4.47 -23.12 4.54
CA ILE A 450 4.41 -24.43 5.19
C ILE A 450 3.68 -24.24 6.53
N ARG A 451 2.51 -24.89 6.70
CA ARG A 451 1.69 -24.82 7.93
C ARG A 451 2.18 -25.75 9.06
N SER A 452 3.48 -26.01 9.06
CA SER A 452 4.17 -26.84 10.03
C SER A 452 5.35 -26.03 10.56
N SER A 453 5.68 -26.21 11.84
CA SER A 453 6.89 -25.66 12.44
C SER A 453 8.08 -26.62 12.34
N ASP A 454 7.92 -27.76 11.67
CA ASP A 454 9.00 -28.71 11.40
C ASP A 454 9.77 -28.32 10.13
N TYR A 455 10.99 -27.83 10.32
CA TYR A 455 11.89 -27.45 9.22
C TYR A 455 12.30 -28.62 8.34
N SER A 456 12.10 -29.88 8.77
CA SER A 456 12.33 -31.06 7.93
C SER A 456 11.40 -31.11 6.71
N ASP A 457 10.24 -30.45 6.77
CA ASP A 457 9.29 -30.37 5.66
C ASP A 457 9.84 -29.60 4.45
N ILE A 458 10.80 -28.69 4.66
CA ILE A 458 11.49 -27.98 3.57
C ILE A 458 12.22 -29.00 2.67
N SER A 459 12.96 -29.94 3.26
CA SER A 459 13.70 -30.96 2.50
C SER A 459 12.76 -31.88 1.71
N LYS A 460 11.57 -32.18 2.26
CA LYS A 460 10.54 -32.97 1.56
C LYS A 460 9.93 -32.21 0.37
N LEU A 461 9.75 -30.89 0.50
CA LEU A 461 9.28 -30.07 -0.61
C LEU A 461 10.37 -29.86 -1.67
N LYS A 462 11.64 -29.75 -1.26
CA LYS A 462 12.78 -29.67 -2.19
C LYS A 462 12.92 -30.93 -3.04
N SER A 463 12.59 -32.11 -2.50
CA SER A 463 12.71 -33.37 -3.26
C SER A 463 11.72 -33.52 -4.41
N ILE A 464 10.66 -32.70 -4.44
CA ILE A 464 9.68 -32.67 -5.54
C ILE A 464 9.89 -31.47 -6.49
N ILE A 465 10.88 -30.61 -6.23
CA ILE A 465 11.28 -29.57 -7.20
C ILE A 465 12.01 -30.23 -8.36
N GLY A 466 11.63 -29.83 -9.56
CA GLY A 466 12.25 -30.33 -10.78
C GLY A 466 11.47 -29.89 -12.00
N GLN A 467 11.73 -30.55 -13.11
CA GLN A 467 11.01 -30.31 -14.34
C GLN A 467 9.56 -30.76 -14.19
N ASN A 468 8.63 -29.81 -14.33
CA ASN A 468 7.22 -30.11 -14.43
C ASN A 468 6.86 -30.40 -15.89
N ASP A 469 6.50 -31.65 -16.20
CA ASP A 469 6.05 -32.04 -17.54
C ASP A 469 4.73 -31.35 -17.94
N TYR A 470 3.93 -30.93 -16.96
CA TYR A 470 2.74 -30.13 -17.18
C TYR A 470 3.11 -28.67 -17.47
N LYS A 471 3.05 -28.29 -18.75
CA LYS A 471 3.23 -26.91 -19.18
C LYS A 471 1.90 -26.16 -19.07
N ALA A 472 1.70 -25.49 -17.94
CA ALA A 472 0.57 -24.59 -17.77
C ALA A 472 0.54 -23.54 -18.89
N ARG A 473 -0.63 -23.31 -19.47
CA ARG A 473 -0.88 -22.23 -20.42
C ARG A 473 -2.07 -21.43 -19.94
N SER A 474 -2.09 -20.14 -20.27
CA SER A 474 -3.32 -19.36 -20.16
C SER A 474 -4.42 -20.10 -20.94
N GLY A 475 -5.57 -20.27 -20.30
CA GLY A 475 -6.73 -20.90 -20.92
C GLY A 475 -7.32 -20.04 -22.03
N VAL A 476 -8.57 -20.34 -22.40
CA VAL A 476 -9.32 -19.54 -23.37
C VAL A 476 -10.08 -18.44 -22.64
N GLU A 477 -9.92 -17.19 -23.08
CA GLU A 477 -10.73 -16.06 -22.61
C GLU A 477 -11.97 -15.91 -23.50
N PHE A 478 -13.14 -15.78 -22.87
CA PHE A 478 -14.42 -15.59 -23.56
C PHE A 478 -15.07 -14.29 -23.12
N THR A 479 -15.11 -13.31 -24.02
CA THR A 479 -15.68 -11.99 -23.75
C THR A 479 -16.64 -11.62 -24.88
N PRO A 480 -17.93 -11.31 -24.60
CA PRO A 480 -18.59 -11.37 -23.29
C PRO A 480 -18.94 -12.81 -22.86
N ALA A 481 -18.71 -13.12 -21.59
CA ALA A 481 -18.87 -14.46 -21.03
C ALA A 481 -20.27 -15.09 -21.26
N GLU A 482 -21.35 -14.30 -21.14
CA GLU A 482 -22.73 -14.80 -21.30
C GLU A 482 -23.08 -15.23 -22.73
N VAL A 483 -22.38 -14.70 -23.75
CA VAL A 483 -22.64 -15.12 -25.13
C VAL A 483 -22.04 -16.51 -25.36
N TYR A 484 -20.89 -16.81 -24.77
CA TYR A 484 -20.17 -18.04 -25.06
C TYR A 484 -20.49 -19.18 -24.08
N PHE A 485 -20.75 -18.91 -22.80
CA PHE A 485 -20.98 -19.95 -21.79
C PHE A 485 -22.43 -20.41 -21.72
N ILE A 486 -22.64 -21.71 -21.86
CA ILE A 486 -23.95 -22.34 -21.95
C ILE A 486 -24.04 -23.58 -21.05
N THR A 487 -25.25 -23.91 -20.59
CA THR A 487 -25.56 -25.11 -19.81
C THR A 487 -26.56 -26.00 -20.56
N PRO A 488 -26.40 -27.34 -20.52
CA PRO A 488 -27.34 -28.26 -21.15
C PRO A 488 -28.72 -28.12 -20.52
N TRP A 489 -29.77 -28.06 -21.35
CA TRP A 489 -31.14 -27.93 -20.86
C TRP A 489 -32.02 -29.12 -21.25
N LYS A 490 -32.16 -29.41 -22.55
CA LYS A 490 -33.05 -30.48 -23.04
C LYS A 490 -32.49 -31.12 -24.31
N LYS A 491 -32.81 -32.40 -24.52
CA LYS A 491 -32.53 -33.07 -25.80
C LYS A 491 -33.28 -32.39 -26.95
N SER A 492 -32.62 -32.23 -28.08
CA SER A 492 -33.29 -31.84 -29.33
C SER A 492 -33.85 -33.07 -30.05
N THR A 493 -34.89 -32.85 -30.87
CA THR A 493 -35.38 -33.81 -31.85
C THR A 493 -34.56 -33.82 -33.14
N ASN A 494 -33.75 -32.78 -33.38
CA ASN A 494 -32.87 -32.67 -34.54
C ASN A 494 -31.53 -33.37 -34.29
N LYS A 495 -31.11 -34.18 -35.27
CA LYS A 495 -29.85 -34.91 -35.18
C LYS A 495 -28.67 -33.93 -35.22
N GLY A 496 -27.77 -34.04 -34.24
CA GLY A 496 -26.58 -33.18 -34.14
C GLY A 496 -26.83 -31.86 -33.42
N CYS A 497 -28.03 -31.63 -32.87
CA CYS A 497 -28.37 -30.45 -32.09
C CYS A 497 -28.67 -30.80 -30.62
N TYR A 498 -28.59 -29.80 -29.75
CA TYR A 498 -29.02 -29.89 -28.36
C TYR A 498 -29.58 -28.55 -27.89
N LYS A 499 -30.48 -28.56 -26.90
CA LYS A 499 -31.04 -27.32 -26.34
C LYS A 499 -30.26 -26.90 -25.12
N PHE A 500 -29.78 -25.67 -25.13
CA PHE A 500 -28.97 -25.08 -24.07
C PHE A 500 -29.66 -23.86 -23.47
N LYS A 501 -29.14 -23.40 -22.34
CA LYS A 501 -29.42 -22.09 -21.76
C LYS A 501 -28.12 -21.34 -21.58
N VAL A 502 -28.22 -20.02 -21.55
CA VAL A 502 -27.11 -19.15 -21.14
C VAL A 502 -26.75 -19.47 -19.69
N SER A 503 -25.46 -19.50 -19.38
CA SER A 503 -25.03 -19.62 -17.98
C SER A 503 -25.36 -18.33 -17.24
N ASP A 504 -26.22 -18.39 -16.22
CA ASP A 504 -26.56 -17.23 -15.38
C ASP A 504 -25.28 -16.64 -14.76
N ASN A 505 -24.95 -15.39 -15.11
CA ASN A 505 -23.87 -14.64 -14.47
C ASN A 505 -24.43 -13.32 -13.92
N THR A 506 -24.58 -13.25 -12.60
CA THR A 506 -25.19 -12.09 -11.90
C THR A 506 -24.43 -10.76 -12.11
N HIS A 507 -23.20 -10.81 -12.63
CA HIS A 507 -22.32 -9.65 -12.81
C HIS A 507 -22.05 -9.26 -14.28
N SER A 508 -22.76 -9.85 -15.25
CA SER A 508 -22.56 -9.47 -16.65
C SER A 508 -23.16 -8.09 -16.96
N VAL A 509 -22.45 -7.31 -17.77
CA VAL A 509 -22.96 -6.06 -18.35
C VAL A 509 -23.79 -6.34 -19.61
N TYR A 510 -23.39 -7.37 -20.38
CA TYR A 510 -24.06 -7.80 -21.60
C TYR A 510 -24.88 -9.05 -21.32
N LYS A 511 -26.22 -8.90 -21.38
CA LYS A 511 -27.16 -10.00 -21.19
C LYS A 511 -27.57 -10.61 -22.51
N SER A 512 -27.59 -11.93 -22.57
CA SER A 512 -28.09 -12.64 -23.74
C SER A 512 -29.60 -12.45 -23.94
N SER A 513 -30.02 -12.33 -25.20
CA SER A 513 -31.44 -12.20 -25.60
C SER A 513 -32.26 -13.49 -25.42
N PHE A 514 -31.63 -14.64 -25.19
CA PHE A 514 -32.28 -15.95 -25.13
C PHE A 514 -32.51 -16.45 -23.69
N LEU A 515 -33.54 -15.93 -23.02
CA LEU A 515 -33.89 -16.28 -21.64
C LEU A 515 -34.60 -17.65 -21.51
N GLU A 516 -35.29 -18.11 -22.56
CA GLU A 516 -36.06 -19.36 -22.53
C GLU A 516 -35.28 -20.60 -22.99
N GLY A 517 -33.98 -20.45 -23.25
CA GLY A 517 -33.14 -21.48 -23.84
C GLY A 517 -33.28 -21.56 -25.37
N PHE A 518 -32.25 -22.10 -26.01
CA PHE A 518 -32.11 -22.09 -27.46
C PHE A 518 -31.53 -23.40 -27.95
N GLU A 519 -31.74 -23.70 -29.23
CA GLU A 519 -31.24 -24.92 -29.87
C GLU A 519 -30.10 -24.57 -30.80
N ILE A 520 -28.97 -25.27 -30.67
CA ILE A 520 -27.79 -25.11 -31.53
C ILE A 520 -27.18 -26.46 -31.89
N GLU A 521 -26.39 -26.48 -32.96
CA GLU A 521 -25.57 -27.64 -33.31
C GLU A 521 -24.51 -27.92 -32.24
N THR A 522 -24.22 -29.18 -31.95
CA THR A 522 -23.20 -29.56 -30.97
C THR A 522 -21.78 -29.54 -31.55
N LYS A 523 -21.64 -29.37 -32.87
CA LYS A 523 -20.36 -29.43 -33.60
C LYS A 523 -19.29 -28.52 -33.01
N TYR A 524 -19.65 -27.31 -32.61
CA TYR A 524 -18.76 -26.31 -32.02
C TYR A 524 -18.98 -26.08 -30.53
N VAL A 525 -19.73 -26.96 -29.87
CA VAL A 525 -19.90 -26.90 -28.41
C VAL A 525 -18.81 -27.74 -27.75
N ARG A 526 -18.15 -27.19 -26.73
CA ARG A 526 -17.08 -27.86 -25.99
C ARG A 526 -17.32 -27.78 -24.49
N PRO A 527 -17.02 -28.85 -23.72
CA PRO A 527 -16.98 -28.75 -22.27
C PRO A 527 -15.90 -27.74 -21.87
N VAL A 528 -16.15 -26.97 -20.82
CA VAL A 528 -15.18 -26.00 -20.30
C VAL A 528 -14.95 -26.21 -18.81
N ILE A 529 -13.68 -26.39 -18.45
CA ILE A 529 -13.25 -26.51 -17.07
C ILE A 529 -13.06 -25.09 -16.53
N LYS A 530 -13.84 -24.73 -15.52
CA LYS A 530 -13.68 -23.48 -14.78
C LYS A 530 -12.96 -23.76 -13.45
N GLY A 531 -12.35 -22.73 -12.85
CA GLY A 531 -11.64 -22.85 -11.57
C GLY A 531 -12.40 -23.63 -10.48
N PRO A 532 -13.70 -23.36 -10.24
CA PRO A 532 -14.50 -24.11 -9.25
C PRO A 532 -14.70 -25.60 -9.56
N SER A 533 -14.45 -26.04 -10.80
CA SER A 533 -14.57 -27.43 -11.24
C SER A 533 -13.26 -28.22 -11.08
N ILE A 534 -12.18 -27.60 -10.59
CA ILE A 534 -10.89 -28.26 -10.39
C ILE A 534 -10.75 -28.63 -8.91
N GLY A 535 -10.78 -29.93 -8.61
CA GLY A 535 -10.51 -30.48 -7.29
C GLY A 535 -9.05 -30.89 -7.13
N SER A 536 -8.69 -31.37 -5.93
CA SER A 536 -7.36 -31.92 -5.68
C SER A 536 -7.17 -33.22 -6.47
N PHE A 537 -6.38 -33.15 -7.54
CA PHE A 537 -6.09 -34.27 -8.46
C PHE A 537 -7.31 -34.81 -9.22
N GLU A 538 -8.38 -34.01 -9.34
CA GLU A 538 -9.58 -34.39 -10.08
C GLU A 538 -10.23 -33.20 -10.79
N ILE A 539 -11.03 -33.49 -11.81
CA ILE A 539 -11.97 -32.54 -12.38
C ILE A 539 -13.34 -32.94 -11.84
N LEU A 540 -13.93 -32.06 -11.05
CA LEU A 540 -15.28 -32.24 -10.52
C LEU A 540 -16.28 -32.19 -11.68
N GLU A 541 -17.28 -33.07 -11.64
CA GLU A 541 -18.32 -33.13 -12.65
C GLU A 541 -19.09 -31.79 -12.67
N TYR A 542 -19.20 -31.20 -13.87
CA TYR A 542 -19.80 -29.89 -14.04
C TYR A 542 -20.45 -29.75 -15.42
N ASP A 543 -21.62 -29.13 -15.44
CA ASP A 543 -22.43 -28.91 -16.65
C ASP A 543 -22.07 -27.59 -17.38
N ASN A 544 -20.78 -27.26 -17.44
CA ASN A 544 -20.29 -26.06 -18.11
C ASN A 544 -19.85 -26.37 -19.53
N TYR A 545 -20.48 -25.71 -20.50
CA TYR A 545 -20.11 -25.78 -21.90
C TYR A 545 -19.86 -24.37 -22.44
N CYS A 546 -19.15 -24.30 -23.56
CA CYS A 546 -18.98 -23.07 -24.33
C CYS A 546 -19.19 -23.32 -25.81
N ILE A 547 -19.63 -22.28 -26.52
CA ILE A 547 -19.58 -22.23 -27.98
C ILE A 547 -18.16 -21.84 -28.37
N PHE A 548 -17.43 -22.74 -29.02
CA PHE A 548 -16.04 -22.56 -29.41
C PHE A 548 -15.89 -22.85 -30.91
N PRO A 549 -16.16 -21.86 -31.78
CA PRO A 549 -16.16 -22.00 -33.23
C PRO A 549 -14.73 -21.98 -33.78
N TYR A 550 -13.90 -22.92 -33.33
CA TYR A 550 -12.52 -23.09 -33.75
C TYR A 550 -12.32 -24.55 -34.17
N GLU A 551 -11.60 -24.75 -35.27
CA GLU A 551 -11.14 -26.07 -35.68
C GLU A 551 -9.92 -26.49 -34.85
N PHE A 552 -9.75 -27.80 -34.66
CA PHE A 552 -8.64 -28.34 -33.87
C PHE A 552 -7.29 -27.90 -34.45
N GLY A 553 -6.44 -27.31 -33.60
CA GLY A 553 -5.12 -26.82 -33.99
C GLY A 553 -5.09 -25.43 -34.62
N ASN A 554 -6.25 -24.80 -34.86
CA ASN A 554 -6.33 -23.45 -35.38
C ASN A 554 -6.39 -22.39 -34.26
N ARG A 555 -5.85 -21.20 -34.54
CA ARG A 555 -5.89 -20.02 -33.66
C ARG A 555 -6.91 -18.98 -34.11
N GLU A 556 -7.44 -19.11 -35.32
CA GLU A 556 -8.47 -18.24 -35.87
C GLU A 556 -9.84 -18.91 -35.76
N ALA A 557 -10.85 -18.10 -35.43
CA ALA A 557 -12.23 -18.53 -35.40
C ALA A 557 -12.70 -18.86 -36.82
N ILE A 558 -13.71 -19.71 -36.92
CA ILE A 558 -14.33 -20.04 -38.20
C ILE A 558 -15.03 -18.81 -38.75
N GLU A 559 -14.68 -18.45 -39.98
CA GLU A 559 -15.32 -17.38 -40.74
C GLU A 559 -16.84 -17.56 -40.79
N LEU A 560 -17.58 -16.46 -40.68
CA LEU A 560 -19.05 -16.48 -40.58
C LEU A 560 -19.70 -17.23 -41.74
N GLU A 561 -19.18 -17.08 -42.97
CA GLU A 561 -19.68 -17.80 -44.15
C GLU A 561 -19.59 -19.32 -43.98
N ASN A 562 -18.45 -19.81 -43.47
CA ASN A 562 -18.25 -21.23 -43.19
C ASN A 562 -19.08 -21.70 -42.01
N LEU A 563 -19.28 -20.85 -41.00
CA LEU A 563 -20.13 -21.16 -39.85
C LEU A 563 -21.60 -21.28 -40.26
N ILE A 564 -22.10 -20.40 -41.14
CA ILE A 564 -23.46 -20.50 -41.69
C ILE A 564 -23.67 -21.83 -42.43
N ASN A 565 -22.67 -22.29 -43.18
CA ASN A 565 -22.74 -23.54 -43.93
C ASN A 565 -22.66 -24.80 -43.04
N THR A 566 -21.98 -24.72 -41.90
CA THR A 566 -21.63 -25.89 -41.08
C THR A 566 -22.36 -25.98 -39.74
N ALA A 567 -22.84 -24.85 -39.22
CA ALA A 567 -23.61 -24.71 -37.98
C ALA A 567 -24.51 -23.45 -38.06
N PRO A 568 -25.54 -23.46 -38.92
CA PRO A 568 -26.40 -22.29 -39.15
C PRO A 568 -27.10 -21.76 -37.89
N LEU A 569 -27.50 -22.61 -36.94
CA LEU A 569 -28.13 -22.17 -35.70
C LEU A 569 -27.15 -21.44 -34.77
N ILE A 570 -25.89 -21.89 -34.69
CA ILE A 570 -24.82 -21.14 -33.99
C ILE A 570 -24.57 -19.79 -34.67
N ALA A 571 -24.52 -19.75 -36.00
CA ALA A 571 -24.33 -18.49 -36.73
C ALA A 571 -25.48 -17.51 -36.45
N GLN A 572 -26.73 -18.00 -36.50
CA GLN A 572 -27.91 -17.22 -36.14
C GLN A 572 -27.83 -16.72 -34.69
N TYR A 573 -27.47 -17.59 -33.75
CA TYR A 573 -27.29 -17.24 -32.34
C TYR A 573 -26.32 -16.06 -32.17
N PHE A 574 -25.14 -16.08 -32.81
CA PHE A 574 -24.19 -14.97 -32.71
C PHE A 574 -24.70 -13.68 -33.37
N LEU A 575 -25.40 -13.77 -34.51
CA LEU A 575 -25.96 -12.60 -35.19
C LEU A 575 -27.03 -11.89 -34.35
N GLU A 576 -27.84 -12.64 -33.60
CA GLU A 576 -28.87 -12.10 -32.70
C GLU A 576 -28.31 -11.44 -31.43
N GLN A 577 -27.02 -11.65 -31.12
CA GLN A 577 -26.31 -11.09 -29.97
C GLN A 577 -25.50 -9.83 -30.32
N LYS A 578 -25.51 -9.40 -31.59
CA LYS A 578 -24.69 -8.28 -32.10
C LYS A 578 -25.22 -6.89 -31.70
N ASN A 579 -26.36 -6.82 -30.99
CA ASN A 579 -27.02 -5.58 -30.59
C ASN A 579 -26.59 -5.10 -29.21
#